data_AF-A0A2V8J4V0-F1
#
_entry.id   AF-A0A2V8J4V0-F1
#
_cell.length_a   1.000
_cell.length_b   1.000
_cell.length_c   1.000
_cell.angle_alpha   90.00
_cell.angle_beta   90.00
_cell.angle_gamma   90.00
#
_symmetry.space_group_name_H-M   'P 1'
#
loop_
_entity.id
_entity.type
_entity.pdbx_description
1 polymer ?
#
loop_
_entity_poly.entity_id
_entity_poly.type
_entity_poly.pdbx_seq_one_letter_code
_entity_poly.pdbx_strand_id
1 'polypeptide(L)'
;MNPRILGAVVCALIFNQSLRAFSTGPPANRNGVTGVYCTACHRTNELNTGDGSVWVLGLPAAWVPGQTYPLQVVVTHPTAIRFGFELSAIGANGDQAGDLIAGADGRTRIISADVNGKTVQFIEHTSAGATIGGSNVFQFTYRAPTDANFGSIRFNVAGNAANGNGANTGDFIYAIEMTLPGLSSERQFVMANRGGTSLSTAGAQSTMNAGFARVVNASGTTNAGLAFISYRQGNSLVNEFGFAASAPIRSGTTYVEVGGQLNMALALVNTNSQAATVSFFFTGDDGSSFGQASLTIAGNSQVAGFLDQAPFFTPNPFSTRPISAARTLTFSSSIPVSVMAARTRLNERGEFMLTALPVAGATGPTSALSVPLVGDGAGVTTDLLLVNGTDATETGTLQFVSGSGQSITVTIDGQSNNKFTYSIPARSARQFK
;
A
#
# COMPACT_ATOMS: atom_id res chain seq x y z
N MET A 1 -75.22 56.75 14.69
CA MET A 1 -74.94 55.60 15.58
C MET A 1 -73.92 54.70 14.90
N ASN A 2 -73.10 54.05 15.70
CA ASN A 2 -71.84 53.35 15.41
C ASN A 2 -72.02 52.07 14.54
N PRO A 3 -70.95 51.35 14.17
CA PRO A 3 -70.50 50.98 12.81
C PRO A 3 -70.78 49.49 12.50
N ARG A 4 -70.34 48.93 11.35
CA ARG A 4 -69.81 47.54 11.28
C ARG A 4 -68.88 47.34 10.07
N ILE A 5 -67.63 47.04 10.42
CA ILE A 5 -66.52 46.62 9.56
C ILE A 5 -66.75 45.17 9.12
N LEU A 6 -66.59 44.90 7.82
CA LEU A 6 -66.64 43.58 7.22
C LEU A 6 -65.25 42.93 7.37
N GLY A 7 -65.11 41.98 8.29
CA GLY A 7 -63.91 41.15 8.44
C GLY A 7 -64.13 39.78 7.81
N ALA A 8 -63.45 39.50 6.70
CA ALA A 8 -63.44 38.18 6.07
C ALA A 8 -62.50 37.24 6.87
N VAL A 9 -63.06 36.15 7.39
CA VAL A 9 -62.29 35.05 7.99
C VAL A 9 -61.88 34.10 6.88
N VAL A 10 -60.60 34.11 6.53
CA VAL A 10 -59.96 33.07 5.72
C VAL A 10 -59.62 31.91 6.67
N CYS A 11 -60.34 30.79 6.51
CA CYS A 11 -60.04 29.54 7.20
C CYS A 11 -58.83 28.89 6.52
N ALA A 12 -57.63 29.10 7.06
CA ALA A 12 -56.43 28.38 6.65
C ALA A 12 -56.45 26.97 7.25
N LEU A 13 -56.71 25.97 6.42
CA LEU A 13 -56.49 24.55 6.74
C LEU A 13 -54.97 24.30 6.83
N ILE A 14 -54.42 24.40 8.03
CA ILE A 14 -53.05 23.95 8.32
C ILE A 14 -53.08 22.43 8.42
N PHE A 15 -52.57 21.75 7.39
CA PHE A 15 -52.21 20.34 7.49
C PHE A 15 -51.05 20.21 8.48
N ASN A 16 -51.36 19.90 9.74
CA ASN A 16 -50.39 19.44 10.73
C ASN A 16 -49.87 18.06 10.30
N GLN A 17 -48.85 18.04 9.45
CA GLN A 17 -47.97 16.88 9.29
C GLN A 17 -47.31 16.65 10.64
N SER A 18 -47.83 15.71 11.41
CA SER A 18 -47.24 15.31 12.69
C SER A 18 -45.87 14.69 12.41
N LEU A 19 -44.81 15.48 12.56
CA LEU A 19 -43.41 15.07 12.34
C LEU A 19 -43.00 14.07 13.43
N ARG A 20 -43.23 12.77 13.20
CA ARG A 20 -42.75 11.70 14.07
C ARG A 20 -41.30 11.37 13.74
N ALA A 21 -40.49 11.14 14.77
CA ALA A 21 -39.19 10.48 14.62
C ALA A 21 -39.43 9.02 14.17
N PHE A 22 -39.05 8.70 12.94
CA PHE A 22 -39.23 7.36 12.37
C PHE A 22 -38.18 6.42 12.93
N SER A 23 -38.50 5.78 14.06
CA SER A 23 -37.69 4.65 14.57
C SER A 23 -37.63 3.46 13.61
N THR A 24 -38.40 3.49 12.52
CA THR A 24 -38.35 2.51 11.44
C THR A 24 -37.23 2.78 10.44
N GLY A 25 -36.59 3.94 10.41
CA GLY A 25 -35.64 4.38 9.37
C GLY A 25 -36.04 5.74 8.79
N PRO A 26 -35.08 6.62 8.42
CA PRO A 26 -35.38 7.94 7.87
C PRO A 26 -36.05 7.89 6.49
N PRO A 27 -36.66 8.99 6.03
CA PRO A 27 -36.90 9.17 4.60
C PRO A 27 -35.59 9.17 3.82
N ALA A 28 -35.62 8.76 2.55
CA ALA A 28 -34.47 8.88 1.65
C ALA A 28 -33.92 10.33 1.59
N ASN A 29 -32.64 10.48 1.19
CA ASN A 29 -31.95 11.77 1.01
C ASN A 29 -31.76 12.57 2.33
N ARG A 30 -31.39 11.90 3.43
CA ARG A 30 -31.09 12.52 4.74
C ARG A 30 -29.65 12.28 5.21
N ASN A 31 -28.80 11.78 4.33
CA ASN A 31 -27.37 11.54 4.55
C ASN A 31 -26.44 12.64 4.00
N GLY A 32 -27.00 13.73 3.46
CA GLY A 32 -26.22 14.85 2.90
C GLY A 32 -25.94 14.75 1.40
N VAL A 33 -26.34 13.68 0.70
CA VAL A 33 -26.04 13.50 -0.73
C VAL A 33 -26.58 14.64 -1.62
N THR A 34 -27.69 15.26 -1.22
CA THR A 34 -28.32 16.45 -1.84
C THR A 34 -28.13 17.72 -1.00
N GLY A 35 -27.22 17.71 -0.03
CA GLY A 35 -27.05 18.79 0.96
C GLY A 35 -28.07 18.78 2.10
N VAL A 36 -29.01 17.81 2.10
CA VAL A 36 -30.04 17.67 3.11
C VAL A 36 -29.70 16.54 4.09
N TYR A 37 -29.83 16.82 5.38
CA TYR A 37 -29.48 15.90 6.47
C TYR A 37 -30.69 15.56 7.35
N CYS A 38 -30.53 14.58 8.24
CA CYS A 38 -31.49 14.30 9.33
C CYS A 38 -31.79 15.52 10.21
N THR A 39 -30.90 16.53 10.24
CA THR A 39 -31.14 17.81 10.93
C THR A 39 -32.34 18.59 10.37
N ALA A 40 -32.84 18.24 9.18
CA ALA A 40 -34.10 18.77 8.68
C ALA A 40 -35.29 18.45 9.62
N CYS A 41 -35.21 17.36 10.38
CA CYS A 41 -36.17 17.00 11.42
C CYS A 41 -35.57 17.10 12.83
N HIS A 42 -34.31 16.75 13.04
CA HIS A 42 -33.62 16.77 14.34
C HIS A 42 -32.82 18.07 14.53
N ARG A 43 -33.49 19.14 14.96
CA ARG A 43 -32.97 20.52 14.89
C ARG A 43 -32.37 21.04 16.19
N THR A 44 -32.38 20.26 17.27
CA THR A 44 -31.95 20.75 18.59
C THR A 44 -30.47 21.10 18.62
N ASN A 45 -29.65 20.33 17.91
CA ASN A 45 -28.21 20.51 17.86
C ASN A 45 -27.76 20.70 16.41
N GLU A 46 -26.69 21.47 16.21
CA GLU A 46 -26.09 21.65 14.89
C GLU A 46 -25.45 20.34 14.40
N LEU A 47 -25.35 20.18 13.08
CA LEU A 47 -24.71 19.02 12.45
C LEU A 47 -23.27 18.88 12.95
N ASN A 48 -22.84 17.65 13.28
CA ASN A 48 -21.47 17.35 13.71
C ASN A 48 -21.03 18.09 14.99
N THR A 49 -21.94 18.28 15.95
CA THR A 49 -21.64 18.83 17.28
C THR A 49 -21.85 17.82 18.40
N GLY A 50 -21.34 18.12 19.60
CA GLY A 50 -21.35 17.21 20.76
C GLY A 50 -20.22 16.18 20.73
N ASP A 51 -20.21 15.27 21.70
CA ASP A 51 -19.10 14.33 21.97
C ASP A 51 -19.26 12.98 21.25
N GLY A 52 -19.97 12.97 20.12
CA GLY A 52 -20.28 11.78 19.32
C GLY A 52 -19.64 11.80 17.94
N SER A 53 -19.92 10.75 17.15
CA SER A 53 -19.32 10.57 15.83
C SER A 53 -20.06 9.55 14.97
N VAL A 54 -19.82 9.55 13.67
CA VAL A 54 -20.15 8.43 12.76
C VAL A 54 -18.90 7.99 11.99
N TRP A 55 -18.73 6.68 11.81
CA TRP A 55 -17.61 6.06 11.09
C TRP A 55 -18.10 4.96 10.17
N VAL A 56 -17.35 4.70 9.10
CA VAL A 56 -17.51 3.51 8.26
C VAL A 56 -16.28 2.64 8.35
N LEU A 57 -16.49 1.34 8.57
CA LEU A 57 -15.46 0.31 8.61
C LEU A 57 -15.63 -0.63 7.41
N GLY A 58 -14.51 -1.19 6.91
CA GLY A 58 -14.51 -2.19 5.84
C GLY A 58 -14.32 -1.65 4.41
N LEU A 59 -14.25 -0.32 4.23
CA LEU A 59 -13.89 0.27 2.93
C LEU A 59 -12.40 0.03 2.61
N PRO A 60 -12.05 -0.35 1.36
CA PRO A 60 -10.66 -0.47 0.93
C PRO A 60 -10.04 0.91 0.66
N ALA A 61 -8.74 0.97 0.37
CA ALA A 61 -8.09 2.21 -0.09
C ALA A 61 -8.49 2.60 -1.54
N ALA A 62 -8.90 1.63 -2.35
CA ALA A 62 -9.42 1.81 -3.71
C ALA A 62 -10.41 0.68 -4.04
N TRP A 63 -11.45 0.97 -4.81
CA TRP A 63 -12.40 -0.08 -5.21
C TRP A 63 -11.87 -0.91 -6.37
N VAL A 64 -12.23 -2.19 -6.38
CA VAL A 64 -11.92 -3.16 -7.43
C VAL A 64 -13.23 -3.52 -8.14
N PRO A 65 -13.27 -3.58 -9.48
CA PRO A 65 -14.52 -3.79 -10.20
C PRO A 65 -15.24 -5.08 -9.80
N GLY A 66 -16.52 -4.97 -9.45
CA GLY A 66 -17.38 -6.09 -9.02
C GLY A 66 -17.01 -6.71 -7.66
N GLN A 67 -15.97 -6.22 -6.97
CA GLN A 67 -15.55 -6.72 -5.67
C GLN A 67 -16.61 -6.39 -4.61
N THR A 68 -16.79 -7.32 -3.68
CA THR A 68 -17.73 -7.20 -2.57
C THR A 68 -16.98 -6.93 -1.27
N TYR A 69 -17.49 -5.98 -0.47
CA TYR A 69 -16.92 -5.50 0.77
C TYR A 69 -17.96 -5.61 1.90
N PRO A 70 -17.67 -6.35 2.98
CA PRO A 70 -18.49 -6.29 4.19
C PRO A 70 -18.23 -4.94 4.89
N LEU A 71 -19.28 -4.14 5.04
CA LEU A 71 -19.18 -2.80 5.62
C LEU A 71 -19.91 -2.72 6.97
N GLN A 72 -19.45 -1.79 7.81
CA GLN A 72 -20.13 -1.42 9.03
C GLN A 72 -20.24 0.09 9.14
N VAL A 73 -21.41 0.59 9.55
CA VAL A 73 -21.57 1.98 10.02
C VAL A 73 -21.63 1.96 11.54
N VAL A 74 -20.80 2.77 12.20
CA VAL A 74 -20.74 2.90 13.66
C VAL A 74 -21.11 4.32 14.05
N VAL A 75 -22.13 4.50 14.87
CA VAL A 75 -22.54 5.80 15.43
C VAL A 75 -22.19 5.81 16.91
N THR A 76 -21.67 6.89 17.47
CA THR A 76 -21.39 6.96 18.92
C THR A 76 -21.85 8.29 19.50
N HIS A 77 -22.28 8.25 20.76
CA HIS A 77 -22.48 9.43 21.61
C HIS A 77 -22.62 8.95 23.07
N PRO A 78 -22.00 9.60 24.06
CA PRO A 78 -21.95 9.10 25.43
C PRO A 78 -23.31 8.98 26.12
N THR A 79 -24.28 9.81 25.74
CA THR A 79 -25.61 9.85 26.39
C THR A 79 -26.75 9.31 25.53
N ALA A 80 -26.47 8.93 24.28
CA ALA A 80 -27.52 8.41 23.40
C ALA A 80 -27.84 6.95 23.76
N ILE A 81 -29.14 6.62 23.69
CA ILE A 81 -29.65 5.28 24.01
C ILE A 81 -30.30 4.60 22.81
N ARG A 82 -30.41 5.32 21.69
CA ARG A 82 -30.91 4.84 20.40
C ARG A 82 -30.04 5.36 19.27
N PHE A 83 -29.91 4.55 18.23
CA PHE A 83 -29.06 4.86 17.09
C PHE A 83 -29.76 4.56 15.78
N GLY A 84 -29.42 5.31 14.76
CA GLY A 84 -29.87 5.09 13.39
C GLY A 84 -28.87 5.65 12.40
N PHE A 85 -28.97 5.26 11.14
CA PHE A 85 -28.16 5.81 10.07
C PHE A 85 -28.90 5.76 8.72
N GLU A 86 -28.32 6.46 7.75
CA GLU A 86 -28.56 6.30 6.32
C GLU A 86 -27.23 6.48 5.56
N LEU A 87 -27.00 5.66 4.54
CA LEU A 87 -25.84 5.71 3.66
C LEU A 87 -26.23 5.54 2.19
N SER A 88 -25.56 6.27 1.29
CA SER A 88 -25.62 6.08 -0.17
C SER A 88 -24.22 6.03 -0.76
N ALA A 89 -24.10 5.42 -1.95
CA ALA A 89 -22.87 5.38 -2.74
C ALA A 89 -23.16 5.87 -4.16
N ILE A 90 -22.51 6.94 -4.59
CA ILE A 90 -22.76 7.58 -5.89
C ILE A 90 -21.48 7.92 -6.66
N GLY A 91 -21.57 8.01 -7.98
CA GLY A 91 -20.55 8.58 -8.84
C GLY A 91 -20.55 10.12 -8.83
N ALA A 92 -19.61 10.72 -9.55
CA ALA A 92 -19.44 12.18 -9.60
C ALA A 92 -20.70 12.95 -10.05
N ASN A 93 -21.53 12.34 -10.91
CA ASN A 93 -22.74 12.97 -11.44
C ASN A 93 -24.03 12.47 -10.75
N GLY A 94 -23.92 11.90 -9.54
CA GLY A 94 -25.07 11.38 -8.78
C GLY A 94 -25.58 10.00 -9.24
N ASP A 95 -24.88 9.33 -10.15
CA ASP A 95 -25.21 7.96 -10.57
C ASP A 95 -25.07 6.97 -9.41
N GLN A 96 -25.94 5.96 -9.34
CA GLN A 96 -25.75 4.84 -8.42
C GLN A 96 -24.38 4.18 -8.65
N ALA A 97 -23.58 4.06 -7.59
CA ALA A 97 -22.27 3.43 -7.65
C ALA A 97 -22.29 2.05 -6.99
N GLY A 98 -22.46 1.01 -7.80
CA GLY A 98 -22.50 -0.37 -7.31
C GLY A 98 -23.82 -0.71 -6.60
N ASP A 99 -23.80 -1.75 -5.78
CA ASP A 99 -24.99 -2.28 -5.10
C ASP A 99 -24.79 -2.29 -3.59
N LEU A 100 -25.74 -1.70 -2.85
CA LEU A 100 -25.90 -1.90 -1.42
C LEU A 100 -26.75 -3.15 -1.19
N ILE A 101 -26.36 -3.98 -0.21
CA ILE A 101 -27.00 -5.26 0.10
C ILE A 101 -27.25 -5.29 1.61
N ALA A 102 -28.52 -5.38 2.01
CA ALA A 102 -28.92 -5.40 3.42
C ALA A 102 -28.30 -6.57 4.19
N GLY A 103 -28.00 -6.35 5.47
CA GLY A 103 -27.53 -7.37 6.39
C GLY A 103 -28.59 -8.44 6.66
N ALA A 104 -28.15 -9.68 6.85
CA ALA A 104 -29.05 -10.81 7.14
C ALA A 104 -29.68 -10.76 8.55
N ASP A 105 -29.23 -9.85 9.41
CA ASP A 105 -29.71 -9.66 10.78
C ASP A 105 -31.05 -8.88 10.86
N GLY A 106 -31.57 -8.40 9.72
CA GLY A 106 -32.80 -7.61 9.64
C GLY A 106 -32.68 -6.20 10.25
N ARG A 107 -31.48 -5.76 10.65
CA ARG A 107 -31.23 -4.44 11.26
C ARG A 107 -31.07 -3.34 10.23
N THR A 108 -30.84 -3.70 8.96
CA THR A 108 -30.72 -2.77 7.84
C THR A 108 -31.68 -3.11 6.70
N ARG A 109 -32.05 -2.12 5.90
CA ARG A 109 -32.82 -2.31 4.66
C ARG A 109 -32.40 -1.30 3.60
N ILE A 110 -32.81 -1.54 2.36
CA ILE A 110 -32.57 -0.64 1.24
C ILE A 110 -33.87 0.04 0.84
N ILE A 111 -33.78 1.34 0.58
CA ILE A 111 -34.79 2.13 -0.11
C ILE A 111 -34.14 2.82 -1.30
N SER A 112 -34.94 3.33 -2.24
CA SER A 112 -34.42 4.08 -3.39
C SER A 112 -35.12 5.41 -3.53
N ALA A 113 -34.40 6.43 -3.98
CA ALA A 113 -34.96 7.73 -4.29
C ALA A 113 -34.19 8.42 -5.41
N ASP A 114 -34.75 9.52 -5.90
CA ASP A 114 -34.09 10.38 -6.88
C ASP A 114 -32.96 11.20 -6.23
N VAL A 115 -31.81 11.22 -6.90
CA VAL A 115 -30.70 12.14 -6.67
C VAL A 115 -30.36 12.76 -8.03
N ASN A 116 -30.79 13.99 -8.24
CA ASN A 116 -30.54 14.75 -9.48
C ASN A 116 -30.99 14.02 -10.76
N GLY A 117 -32.20 13.44 -10.75
CA GLY A 117 -32.76 12.74 -11.91
C GLY A 117 -32.31 11.29 -12.05
N LYS A 118 -31.62 10.73 -11.04
CA LYS A 118 -31.09 9.36 -11.05
C LYS A 118 -31.59 8.59 -9.85
N THR A 119 -31.97 7.34 -10.07
CA THR A 119 -32.37 6.44 -8.97
C THR A 119 -31.12 5.96 -8.22
N VAL A 120 -31.05 6.26 -6.92
CA VAL A 120 -29.95 5.90 -6.02
C VAL A 120 -30.49 5.07 -4.86
N GLN A 121 -29.71 4.06 -4.46
CA GLN A 121 -29.98 3.25 -3.29
C GLN A 121 -29.50 3.95 -2.01
N PHE A 122 -30.31 3.84 -0.97
CA PHE A 122 -29.97 4.22 0.39
C PHE A 122 -30.11 2.98 1.26
N ILE A 123 -29.07 2.65 2.02
CA ILE A 123 -29.15 1.66 3.07
C ILE A 123 -29.32 2.37 4.40
N GLU A 124 -30.30 1.91 5.18
CA GLU A 124 -30.70 2.54 6.42
C GLU A 124 -31.02 1.50 7.49
N HIS A 125 -31.17 1.98 8.72
CA HIS A 125 -31.61 1.16 9.84
C HIS A 125 -33.10 0.77 9.76
N THR A 126 -33.46 -0.36 10.36
CA THR A 126 -34.85 -0.77 10.60
C THR A 126 -35.27 -0.48 12.06
N SER A 127 -36.52 -0.79 12.41
CA SER A 127 -36.99 -0.78 13.80
C SER A 127 -36.19 -1.71 14.71
N ALA A 128 -35.80 -2.90 14.21
CA ALA A 128 -34.89 -3.79 14.92
C ALA A 128 -33.52 -3.12 15.13
N GLY A 129 -33.03 -2.40 14.10
CA GLY A 129 -31.82 -1.60 14.14
C GLY A 129 -31.80 -0.53 15.24
N ALA A 130 -32.90 0.20 15.42
CA ALA A 130 -33.00 1.38 16.30
C ALA A 130 -33.55 1.12 17.72
N THR A 131 -33.66 -0.14 18.15
CA THR A 131 -34.18 -0.47 19.48
C THR A 131 -33.26 0.09 20.59
N ILE A 132 -33.82 0.42 21.77
CA ILE A 132 -33.06 0.96 22.92
C ILE A 132 -32.00 -0.07 23.33
N GLY A 133 -30.73 0.35 23.37
CA GLY A 133 -29.60 -0.55 23.62
C GLY A 133 -29.35 -1.60 22.51
N GLY A 134 -30.03 -1.48 21.37
CA GLY A 134 -30.09 -2.53 20.33
C GLY A 134 -28.85 -2.65 19.44
N SER A 135 -27.91 -1.70 19.51
CA SER A 135 -26.59 -1.62 18.85
C SER A 135 -26.44 -0.32 18.06
N ASN A 136 -25.23 0.24 18.14
CA ASN A 136 -24.78 1.42 17.41
C ASN A 136 -23.95 1.06 16.17
N VAL A 137 -23.82 -0.23 15.88
CA VAL A 137 -23.14 -0.81 14.72
C VAL A 137 -24.19 -1.41 13.78
N PHE A 138 -24.13 -1.03 12.51
CA PHE A 138 -25.00 -1.53 11.45
C PHE A 138 -24.17 -2.22 10.39
N GLN A 139 -24.45 -3.50 10.15
CA GLN A 139 -23.68 -4.34 9.23
C GLN A 139 -24.47 -4.58 7.94
N PHE A 140 -23.76 -4.52 6.82
CA PHE A 140 -24.31 -4.77 5.50
C PHE A 140 -23.17 -5.05 4.52
N THR A 141 -23.51 -5.29 3.26
CA THR A 141 -22.53 -5.58 2.21
C THR A 141 -22.63 -4.54 1.10
N TYR A 142 -21.49 -4.16 0.53
CA TYR A 142 -21.39 -3.29 -0.63
C TYR A 142 -20.66 -4.00 -1.76
N ARG A 143 -21.25 -4.01 -2.96
CA ARG A 143 -20.60 -4.51 -4.17
C ARG A 143 -20.25 -3.33 -5.08
N ALA A 144 -18.97 -3.16 -5.40
CA ALA A 144 -18.52 -2.07 -6.26
C ALA A 144 -19.01 -2.22 -7.73
N PRO A 145 -19.07 -1.12 -8.51
CA PRO A 145 -19.38 -1.16 -9.95
C PRO A 145 -18.54 -2.20 -10.70
N THR A 146 -19.10 -2.82 -11.74
CA THR A 146 -18.36 -3.76 -12.60
C THR A 146 -17.57 -3.08 -13.71
N ASP A 147 -17.95 -1.87 -14.11
CA ASP A 147 -17.20 -1.07 -15.08
C ASP A 147 -15.97 -0.46 -14.40
N ALA A 148 -14.78 -0.89 -14.80
CA ALA A 148 -13.51 -0.38 -14.26
C ALA A 148 -13.29 1.12 -14.49
N ASN A 149 -13.99 1.71 -15.44
CA ASN A 149 -13.88 3.13 -15.78
C ASN A 149 -14.95 4.01 -15.10
N PHE A 150 -15.71 3.47 -14.13
CA PHE A 150 -16.74 4.22 -13.41
C PHE A 150 -16.20 5.47 -12.69
N GLY A 151 -14.91 5.48 -12.35
CA GLY A 151 -14.24 6.60 -11.70
C GLY A 151 -14.33 6.54 -10.17
N SER A 152 -14.38 7.69 -9.51
CA SER A 152 -14.43 7.76 -8.04
C SER A 152 -15.85 7.56 -7.52
N ILE A 153 -15.96 6.88 -6.37
CA ILE A 153 -17.20 6.60 -5.67
C ILE A 153 -17.26 7.44 -4.42
N ARG A 154 -18.33 8.22 -4.25
CA ARG A 154 -18.57 9.04 -3.07
C ARG A 154 -19.60 8.37 -2.18
N PHE A 155 -19.23 8.16 -0.92
CA PHE A 155 -20.11 7.67 0.13
C PHE A 155 -20.59 8.84 0.99
N ASN A 156 -21.90 9.00 1.10
CA ASN A 156 -22.53 9.98 1.97
C ASN A 156 -23.22 9.25 3.12
N VAL A 157 -22.92 9.64 4.36
CA VAL A 157 -23.38 8.94 5.56
C VAL A 157 -23.88 9.93 6.58
N ALA A 158 -25.06 9.69 7.15
CA ALA A 158 -25.50 10.34 8.38
C ALA A 158 -25.87 9.29 9.44
N GLY A 159 -25.42 9.52 10.67
CA GLY A 159 -25.80 8.80 11.87
C GLY A 159 -26.63 9.69 12.79
N ASN A 160 -27.67 9.12 13.39
CA ASN A 160 -28.47 9.74 14.45
C ASN A 160 -28.14 9.06 15.77
N ALA A 161 -27.75 9.85 16.77
CA ALA A 161 -27.58 9.44 18.15
C ALA A 161 -28.70 10.08 18.99
N ALA A 162 -29.71 9.28 19.32
CA ALA A 162 -30.96 9.74 19.89
C ALA A 162 -31.06 9.48 21.40
N ASN A 163 -31.70 10.42 22.12
CA ASN A 163 -31.92 10.32 23.56
C ASN A 163 -33.11 9.43 23.94
N GLY A 164 -33.87 8.95 22.95
CA GLY A 164 -34.97 7.99 23.12
C GLY A 164 -36.27 8.56 23.70
N ASN A 165 -36.44 9.89 23.76
CA ASN A 165 -37.65 10.53 24.28
C ASN A 165 -38.89 10.43 23.36
N GLY A 166 -38.76 9.82 22.17
CA GLY A 166 -39.84 9.66 21.20
C GLY A 166 -40.16 10.92 20.37
N ALA A 167 -39.41 12.00 20.56
CA ALA A 167 -39.48 13.24 19.80
C ALA A 167 -38.26 13.37 18.87
N ASN A 168 -38.24 14.43 18.06
CA ASN A 168 -37.10 14.82 17.24
C ASN A 168 -36.14 15.79 17.97
N THR A 169 -36.32 15.97 19.28
CA THR A 169 -35.58 16.93 20.08
C THR A 169 -34.56 16.28 20.99
N GLY A 170 -33.40 16.93 21.14
CA GLY A 170 -32.28 16.46 21.96
C GLY A 170 -31.48 15.31 21.34
N ASP A 171 -31.68 15.05 20.05
CA ASP A 171 -30.89 14.11 19.27
C ASP A 171 -29.70 14.80 18.60
N PHE A 172 -28.64 14.04 18.34
CA PHE A 172 -27.42 14.52 17.68
C PHE A 172 -27.23 13.83 16.32
N ILE A 173 -26.93 14.62 15.30
CA ILE A 173 -26.69 14.12 13.94
C ILE A 173 -25.21 14.29 13.60
N TYR A 174 -24.60 13.18 13.18
CA TYR A 174 -23.23 13.12 12.69
C TYR A 174 -23.24 12.74 11.21
N ALA A 175 -22.40 13.36 10.40
CA ALA A 175 -22.27 13.04 8.99
C ALA A 175 -20.82 13.09 8.53
N ILE A 176 -20.48 12.16 7.65
CA ILE A 176 -19.18 12.11 6.98
C ILE A 176 -19.39 11.87 5.48
N GLU A 177 -18.45 12.36 4.70
CA GLU A 177 -18.33 12.05 3.27
C GLU A 177 -16.96 11.41 3.04
N MET A 178 -16.93 10.34 2.24
CA MET A 178 -15.69 9.67 1.85
C MET A 178 -15.66 9.48 0.34
N THR A 179 -14.49 9.61 -0.25
CA THR A 179 -14.28 9.32 -1.68
C THR A 179 -13.35 8.13 -1.84
N LEU A 180 -13.83 7.10 -2.53
CA LEU A 180 -13.12 5.89 -2.85
C LEU A 180 -12.70 5.92 -4.34
N PRO A 181 -11.42 6.08 -4.66
CA PRO A 181 -10.98 6.13 -6.05
C PRO A 181 -10.98 4.74 -6.70
N GLY A 182 -11.12 4.71 -8.02
CA GLY A 182 -10.88 3.50 -8.82
C GLY A 182 -9.40 3.10 -8.86
N LEU A 183 -9.12 1.92 -9.40
CA LEU A 183 -7.76 1.52 -9.75
C LEU A 183 -7.23 2.43 -10.87
N SER A 184 -6.00 2.90 -10.72
CA SER A 184 -5.30 3.69 -11.74
C SER A 184 -3.88 3.19 -11.85
N SER A 185 -3.32 3.24 -13.07
CA SER A 185 -1.89 3.01 -13.32
C SER A 185 -1.02 4.17 -12.81
N GLU A 186 -1.63 5.30 -12.47
CA GLU A 186 -0.96 6.48 -11.93
C GLU A 186 -1.75 7.04 -10.73
N ARG A 187 -1.04 7.34 -9.64
CA ARG A 187 -1.61 8.09 -8.50
C ARG A 187 -0.79 9.34 -8.26
N GLN A 188 -1.46 10.48 -8.33
CA GLN A 188 -0.90 11.74 -7.85
C GLN A 188 -0.95 11.77 -6.33
N PHE A 189 0.10 12.35 -5.73
CA PHE A 189 0.17 12.60 -4.30
C PHE A 189 0.86 13.93 -4.05
N VAL A 190 0.48 14.59 -2.96
CA VAL A 190 1.15 15.81 -2.46
C VAL A 190 1.81 15.45 -1.16
N MET A 191 3.10 15.77 -1.05
CA MET A 191 3.85 15.61 0.21
C MET A 191 4.13 16.99 0.78
N ALA A 192 3.92 17.15 2.09
CA ALA A 192 4.41 18.32 2.80
C ALA A 192 5.95 18.34 2.76
N ASN A 193 6.55 19.52 2.99
CA ASN A 193 8.00 19.64 3.12
C ASN A 193 8.49 18.71 4.25
N ARG A 194 9.48 17.86 3.97
CA ARG A 194 9.98 16.81 4.88
C ARG A 194 8.92 15.79 5.32
N GLY A 195 7.80 15.71 4.61
CA GLY A 195 6.76 14.71 4.82
C GLY A 195 7.08 13.38 4.15
N GLY A 196 6.25 12.39 4.45
CA GLY A 196 6.26 11.09 3.78
C GLY A 196 4.86 10.73 3.29
N THR A 197 4.80 9.83 2.32
CA THR A 197 3.56 9.21 1.86
C THR A 197 3.77 7.71 1.69
N SER A 198 2.70 6.93 1.81
CA SER A 198 2.74 5.49 1.56
C SER A 198 1.53 5.08 0.74
N LEU A 199 1.73 4.10 -0.13
CA LEU A 199 0.73 3.53 -1.01
C LEU A 199 0.95 2.01 -1.04
N SER A 200 -0.13 1.26 -1.18
CA SER A 200 -0.09 -0.20 -1.30
C SER A 200 -0.92 -0.64 -2.48
N THR A 201 -0.46 -1.68 -3.16
CA THR A 201 -1.27 -2.36 -4.18
C THR A 201 -2.37 -3.18 -3.50
N ALA A 202 -3.50 -3.37 -4.17
CA ALA A 202 -4.62 -4.10 -3.59
C ALA A 202 -4.38 -5.62 -3.46
N GLY A 203 -3.45 -6.18 -4.24
CA GLY A 203 -3.15 -7.62 -4.24
C GLY A 203 -4.33 -8.53 -4.63
N ALA A 204 -5.36 -7.99 -5.28
CA ALA A 204 -6.64 -8.69 -5.51
C ALA A 204 -6.68 -9.57 -6.78
N GLN A 205 -5.64 -9.56 -7.61
CA GLN A 205 -5.58 -10.34 -8.84
C GLN A 205 -5.21 -11.80 -8.54
N SER A 206 -5.80 -12.75 -9.27
CA SER A 206 -5.54 -14.19 -9.11
C SER A 206 -4.18 -14.62 -9.68
N THR A 207 -3.62 -13.82 -10.58
CA THR A 207 -2.27 -14.00 -11.12
C THR A 207 -1.35 -12.87 -10.66
N MET A 208 -0.08 -13.19 -10.46
CA MET A 208 0.94 -12.19 -10.15
C MET A 208 1.10 -11.26 -11.36
N ASN A 209 0.90 -9.96 -11.14
CA ASN A 209 1.30 -8.92 -12.07
C ASN A 209 2.61 -8.30 -11.55
N ALA A 210 3.69 -8.48 -12.30
CA ALA A 210 5.02 -7.99 -11.94
C ALA A 210 5.45 -6.89 -12.90
N GLY A 211 6.08 -5.84 -12.36
CA GLY A 211 6.49 -4.66 -13.09
C GLY A 211 7.37 -3.76 -12.23
N PHE A 212 7.51 -2.52 -12.63
CA PHE A 212 8.19 -1.48 -11.86
C PHE A 212 7.25 -0.31 -11.59
N ALA A 213 7.49 0.39 -10.47
CA ALA A 213 6.88 1.68 -10.21
C ALA A 213 7.87 2.79 -10.60
N ARG A 214 7.36 3.89 -11.14
CA ARG A 214 8.14 5.11 -11.41
C ARG A 214 7.55 6.27 -10.63
N VAL A 215 8.40 6.99 -9.91
CA VAL A 215 8.04 8.28 -9.33
C VAL A 215 8.34 9.36 -10.35
N VAL A 216 7.32 10.13 -10.73
CA VAL A 216 7.45 11.30 -11.60
C VAL A 216 7.14 12.53 -10.75
N ASN A 217 8.12 13.39 -10.56
CA ASN A 217 7.93 14.62 -9.81
C ASN A 217 7.33 15.70 -10.71
N ALA A 218 6.17 16.23 -10.32
CA ALA A 218 5.63 17.44 -10.94
C ALA A 218 6.43 18.70 -10.55
N SER A 219 7.03 18.68 -9.36
CA SER A 219 7.99 19.70 -8.87
C SER A 219 8.93 19.09 -7.81
N GLY A 220 10.13 19.65 -7.64
CA GLY A 220 11.14 19.19 -6.67
C GLY A 220 11.84 17.88 -7.06
N THR A 221 12.65 17.34 -6.14
CA THR A 221 13.35 16.05 -6.29
C THR A 221 12.91 15.09 -5.18
N THR A 222 12.49 13.88 -5.54
CA THR A 222 12.37 12.79 -4.55
C THR A 222 13.77 12.34 -4.18
N ASN A 223 14.14 12.47 -2.90
CA ASN A 223 15.49 12.12 -2.45
C ASN A 223 15.60 10.69 -1.89
N ALA A 224 14.49 10.11 -1.43
CA ALA A 224 14.45 8.77 -0.88
C ALA A 224 13.08 8.12 -1.08
N GLY A 225 13.08 6.81 -1.30
CA GLY A 225 11.88 5.98 -1.36
C GLY A 225 12.25 4.54 -1.05
N LEU A 226 11.27 3.75 -0.63
CA LEU A 226 11.41 2.32 -0.45
C LEU A 226 10.10 1.62 -0.84
N ALA A 227 10.22 0.37 -1.24
CA ALA A 227 9.09 -0.50 -1.50
C ALA A 227 9.21 -1.73 -0.59
N PHE A 228 8.07 -2.20 -0.09
CA PHE A 228 7.93 -3.49 0.56
C PHE A 228 7.09 -4.40 -0.34
N ILE A 229 7.55 -5.63 -0.54
CA ILE A 229 6.78 -6.68 -1.21
C ILE A 229 6.43 -7.74 -0.17
N SER A 230 5.14 -7.84 0.12
CA SER A 230 4.58 -8.85 1.01
C SER A 230 4.00 -9.99 0.18
N TYR A 231 4.46 -11.21 0.41
CA TYR A 231 3.94 -12.44 -0.19
C TYR A 231 3.05 -13.17 0.80
N ARG A 232 1.79 -13.42 0.41
CA ARG A 232 0.81 -14.12 1.24
C ARG A 232 0.30 -15.38 0.55
N GLN A 233 0.08 -16.43 1.33
CA GLN A 233 -0.56 -17.66 0.89
C GLN A 233 -1.69 -18.00 1.88
N GLY A 234 -2.90 -18.22 1.38
CA GLY A 234 -4.06 -18.49 2.25
C GLY A 234 -4.27 -17.42 3.33
N ASN A 235 -4.18 -16.13 2.96
CA ASN A 235 -4.20 -14.95 3.85
C ASN A 235 -3.07 -14.84 4.90
N SER A 236 -2.21 -15.85 5.04
CA SER A 236 -1.05 -15.81 5.93
C SER A 236 0.12 -15.11 5.25
N LEU A 237 0.78 -14.19 5.95
CA LEU A 237 2.02 -13.58 5.48
C LEU A 237 3.14 -14.62 5.54
N VAL A 238 3.71 -14.95 4.38
CA VAL A 238 4.80 -15.92 4.26
C VAL A 238 6.15 -15.21 4.27
N ASN A 239 6.25 -14.08 3.56
CA ASN A 239 7.49 -13.31 3.46
C ASN A 239 7.19 -11.82 3.24
N GLU A 240 8.07 -10.95 3.73
CA GLU A 240 8.08 -9.53 3.41
C GLU A 240 9.51 -9.05 3.21
N PHE A 241 9.75 -8.30 2.14
CA PHE A 241 11.08 -7.76 1.87
C PHE A 241 11.00 -6.32 1.39
N GLY A 242 11.93 -5.51 1.90
CA GLY A 242 12.08 -4.11 1.55
C GLY A 242 13.25 -3.88 0.59
N PHE A 243 13.11 -2.91 -0.32
CA PHE A 243 14.22 -2.38 -1.12
C PHE A 243 14.08 -0.87 -1.30
N ALA A 244 15.20 -0.17 -1.31
CA ALA A 244 15.24 1.25 -1.59
C ALA A 244 14.96 1.52 -3.08
N ALA A 245 14.40 2.70 -3.37
CA ALA A 245 14.34 3.20 -4.74
C ALA A 245 15.76 3.41 -5.27
N SER A 246 16.07 2.83 -6.44
CA SER A 246 17.37 2.97 -7.09
C SER A 246 17.39 4.19 -7.99
N ALA A 247 18.43 5.01 -7.88
CA ALA A 247 18.75 6.00 -8.90
C ALA A 247 19.26 5.30 -10.18
N PRO A 248 19.02 5.84 -11.39
CA PRO A 248 19.59 5.31 -12.62
C PRO A 248 21.11 5.45 -12.65
N ILE A 249 21.81 4.35 -12.93
CA ILE A 249 23.27 4.25 -13.02
C ILE A 249 23.69 3.67 -14.37
N ARG A 250 24.92 3.97 -14.81
CA ARG A 250 25.49 3.44 -16.06
C ARG A 250 26.28 2.15 -15.85
N SER A 251 26.78 1.92 -14.66
CA SER A 251 27.54 0.72 -14.33
C SER A 251 27.38 0.37 -12.86
N GLY A 252 27.60 -0.90 -12.56
CA GLY A 252 27.60 -1.37 -11.19
C GLY A 252 28.11 -2.79 -11.07
N THR A 253 28.51 -3.15 -9.87
CA THR A 253 28.94 -4.49 -9.47
C THR A 253 28.10 -4.93 -8.29
N THR A 254 27.52 -6.11 -8.36
CA THR A 254 26.81 -6.72 -7.23
C THR A 254 27.38 -8.10 -6.96
N TYR A 255 27.23 -8.56 -5.72
CA TYR A 255 27.63 -9.91 -5.32
C TYR A 255 26.83 -10.97 -6.06
N VAL A 256 27.38 -12.17 -6.22
CA VAL A 256 26.68 -13.33 -6.79
C VAL A 256 26.95 -14.56 -5.95
N GLU A 257 25.88 -15.28 -5.61
CA GLU A 257 25.90 -16.61 -5.01
C GLU A 257 24.80 -17.44 -5.66
N VAL A 258 25.20 -18.48 -6.40
CA VAL A 258 24.26 -19.36 -7.12
C VAL A 258 24.63 -20.82 -6.83
N GLY A 259 23.65 -21.61 -6.40
CA GLY A 259 23.80 -23.04 -6.16
C GLY A 259 23.06 -23.52 -4.92
N GLY A 260 22.73 -24.81 -4.88
CA GLY A 260 21.93 -25.39 -3.79
C GLY A 260 20.55 -24.74 -3.70
N GLN A 261 20.22 -24.17 -2.53
CA GLN A 261 18.97 -23.43 -2.31
C GLN A 261 19.11 -21.93 -2.59
N LEU A 262 20.28 -21.46 -3.03
CA LEU A 262 20.59 -20.03 -3.20
C LEU A 262 20.59 -19.64 -4.68
N ASN A 263 20.01 -18.49 -4.96
CA ASN A 263 20.09 -17.85 -6.26
C ASN A 263 20.09 -16.33 -6.10
N MET A 264 20.32 -15.64 -7.21
CA MET A 264 20.40 -14.20 -7.31
C MET A 264 19.39 -13.71 -8.32
N ALA A 265 18.58 -12.73 -7.93
CA ALA A 265 17.69 -12.02 -8.85
C ALA A 265 18.30 -10.66 -9.21
N LEU A 266 18.17 -10.28 -10.48
CA LEU A 266 18.52 -8.94 -10.96
C LEU A 266 17.32 -8.37 -11.73
N ALA A 267 16.98 -7.13 -11.41
CA ALA A 267 16.01 -6.34 -12.16
C ALA A 267 16.68 -5.06 -12.67
N LEU A 268 16.53 -4.80 -13.97
CA LEU A 268 17.04 -3.63 -14.66
C LEU A 268 15.86 -2.88 -15.27
N VAL A 269 15.73 -1.60 -14.96
CA VAL A 269 14.63 -0.76 -15.42
C VAL A 269 15.17 0.39 -16.28
N ASN A 270 14.65 0.50 -17.50
CA ASN A 270 14.92 1.60 -18.40
C ASN A 270 13.72 2.55 -18.43
N THR A 271 13.84 3.67 -17.71
CA THR A 271 12.81 4.73 -17.71
C THR A 271 13.00 5.76 -18.82
N ASN A 272 14.02 5.60 -19.68
CA ASN A 272 14.23 6.44 -20.84
C ASN A 272 13.28 6.02 -21.98
N SER A 273 13.08 6.89 -22.98
CA SER A 273 12.30 6.55 -24.17
C SER A 273 13.07 5.72 -25.19
N GLN A 274 14.41 5.83 -25.22
CA GLN A 274 15.29 5.03 -26.07
C GLN A 274 15.61 3.68 -25.44
N ALA A 275 15.94 2.69 -26.28
CA ALA A 275 16.41 1.39 -25.80
C ALA A 275 17.81 1.50 -25.17
N ALA A 276 18.03 0.77 -24.07
CA ALA A 276 19.31 0.63 -23.41
C ALA A 276 19.97 -0.70 -23.79
N THR A 277 21.25 -0.68 -24.14
CA THR A 277 22.05 -1.91 -24.28
C THR A 277 22.87 -2.07 -23.01
N VAL A 278 22.68 -3.19 -22.32
CA VAL A 278 23.40 -3.55 -21.09
C VAL A 278 24.32 -4.71 -21.39
N SER A 279 25.62 -4.49 -21.21
CA SER A 279 26.65 -5.53 -21.28
C SER A 279 27.06 -5.91 -19.86
N PHE A 280 27.27 -7.20 -19.61
CA PHE A 280 27.63 -7.69 -18.28
C PHE A 280 28.54 -8.92 -18.36
N PHE A 281 29.21 -9.21 -17.26
CA PHE A 281 30.04 -10.40 -17.07
C PHE A 281 30.11 -10.78 -15.59
N PHE A 282 30.51 -12.01 -15.33
CA PHE A 282 30.76 -12.52 -13.99
C PHE A 282 32.25 -12.51 -13.68
N THR A 283 32.61 -12.32 -12.42
CA THR A 283 33.98 -12.50 -11.93
C THR A 283 33.98 -13.53 -10.81
N GLY A 284 34.92 -14.47 -10.82
CA GLY A 284 35.06 -15.43 -9.73
C GLY A 284 36.00 -14.97 -8.62
N ASP A 285 36.27 -15.89 -7.70
CA ASP A 285 37.11 -15.68 -6.51
C ASP A 285 38.58 -15.41 -6.82
N ASP A 286 39.08 -15.91 -7.95
CA ASP A 286 40.41 -15.65 -8.49
C ASP A 286 40.54 -14.29 -9.22
N GLY A 287 39.44 -13.54 -9.36
CA GLY A 287 39.41 -12.29 -10.12
C GLY A 287 39.30 -12.46 -11.63
N SER A 288 39.20 -13.68 -12.16
CA SER A 288 39.04 -13.89 -13.61
C SER A 288 37.58 -13.73 -14.04
N SER A 289 37.37 -13.08 -15.18
CA SER A 289 36.04 -12.81 -15.73
C SER A 289 35.56 -13.90 -16.69
N PHE A 290 34.25 -14.16 -16.72
CA PHE A 290 33.61 -15.14 -17.60
C PHE A 290 32.16 -14.75 -17.91
N GLY A 291 31.53 -15.48 -18.84
CA GLY A 291 30.10 -15.31 -19.13
C GLY A 291 29.74 -13.91 -19.66
N GLN A 292 30.62 -13.29 -20.45
CA GLN A 292 30.32 -12.00 -21.07
C GLN A 292 29.08 -12.13 -21.98
N ALA A 293 28.11 -11.25 -21.77
CA ALA A 293 26.90 -11.19 -22.58
C ALA A 293 26.34 -9.76 -22.63
N SER A 294 25.34 -9.54 -23.48
CA SER A 294 24.59 -8.30 -23.52
C SER A 294 23.11 -8.54 -23.77
N LEU A 295 22.28 -7.61 -23.31
CA LEU A 295 20.84 -7.59 -23.55
C LEU A 295 20.38 -6.17 -23.88
N THR A 296 19.23 -6.07 -24.53
CA THR A 296 18.57 -4.79 -24.84
C THR A 296 17.31 -4.66 -24.00
N ILE A 297 17.17 -3.52 -23.31
CA ILE A 297 15.95 -3.14 -22.58
C ILE A 297 15.27 -2.04 -23.39
N ALA A 298 14.06 -2.30 -23.88
CA ALA A 298 13.27 -1.30 -24.59
C ALA A 298 13.02 -0.05 -23.73
N GLY A 299 12.64 1.05 -24.37
CA GLY A 299 12.25 2.27 -23.66
C GLY A 299 11.05 2.02 -22.73
N ASN A 300 11.02 2.68 -21.59
CA ASN A 300 9.97 2.55 -20.56
C ASN A 300 9.66 1.09 -20.16
N SER A 301 10.68 0.23 -20.13
CA SER A 301 10.53 -1.21 -19.90
C SER A 301 11.50 -1.73 -18.85
N GLN A 302 11.31 -2.98 -18.43
CA GLN A 302 12.21 -3.67 -17.52
C GLN A 302 12.61 -5.05 -18.05
N VAL A 303 13.73 -5.56 -17.53
CA VAL A 303 14.09 -6.99 -17.58
C VAL A 303 14.38 -7.42 -16.14
N ALA A 304 13.77 -8.51 -15.70
CA ALA A 304 13.98 -9.06 -14.36
C ALA A 304 14.00 -10.59 -14.41
N GLY A 305 14.86 -11.21 -13.63
CA GLY A 305 15.00 -12.67 -13.62
C GLY A 305 16.14 -13.15 -12.72
N PHE A 306 16.29 -14.47 -12.63
CA PHE A 306 17.39 -15.10 -11.91
C PHE A 306 18.66 -15.13 -12.76
N LEU A 307 19.81 -14.97 -12.10
CA LEU A 307 21.10 -14.89 -12.78
C LEU A 307 21.51 -16.20 -13.46
N ASP A 308 20.97 -17.34 -13.04
CA ASP A 308 21.23 -18.66 -13.63
C ASP A 308 20.34 -18.99 -14.84
N GLN A 309 19.51 -18.04 -15.27
CA GLN A 309 18.56 -18.19 -16.37
C GLN A 309 18.77 -17.13 -17.44
N ALA A 310 18.24 -17.39 -18.64
CA ALA A 310 18.16 -16.36 -19.67
C ALA A 310 17.32 -15.17 -19.17
N PRO A 311 17.66 -13.91 -19.53
CA PRO A 311 18.75 -13.52 -20.44
C PRO A 311 20.12 -13.36 -19.76
N PHE A 312 20.25 -13.60 -18.46
CA PHE A 312 21.48 -13.33 -17.70
C PHE A 312 22.52 -14.43 -17.82
N PHE A 313 22.09 -15.68 -17.99
CA PHE A 313 23.01 -16.80 -18.20
C PHE A 313 22.40 -17.85 -19.10
N THR A 314 23.22 -18.30 -20.05
CA THR A 314 22.91 -19.45 -20.89
C THR A 314 24.12 -20.39 -20.80
N PRO A 315 23.94 -21.66 -20.37
CA PRO A 315 25.03 -22.62 -20.31
C PRO A 315 25.75 -22.74 -21.65
N ASN A 316 27.07 -22.52 -21.64
CA ASN A 316 27.92 -22.70 -22.82
C ASN A 316 28.55 -24.10 -22.77
N PRO A 317 28.26 -25.00 -23.73
CA PRO A 317 28.84 -26.36 -23.74
C PRO A 317 30.36 -26.40 -23.91
N PHE A 318 30.99 -25.28 -24.30
CA PHE A 318 32.43 -25.13 -24.47
C PHE A 318 33.13 -24.39 -23.31
N SER A 319 32.39 -23.95 -22.29
CA SER A 319 32.96 -23.36 -21.06
C SER A 319 32.79 -24.34 -19.91
N THR A 320 33.89 -24.70 -19.27
CA THR A 320 33.87 -25.57 -18.08
C THR A 320 33.54 -24.83 -16.80
N ARG A 321 33.49 -23.50 -16.81
CA ARG A 321 33.24 -22.69 -15.61
C ARG A 321 31.72 -22.54 -15.36
N PRO A 322 31.17 -23.13 -14.28
CA PRO A 322 29.76 -23.01 -13.95
C PRO A 322 29.45 -21.64 -13.37
N ILE A 323 28.18 -21.21 -13.43
CA ILE A 323 27.74 -19.95 -12.81
C ILE A 323 27.97 -19.92 -11.29
N SER A 324 27.99 -21.07 -10.62
CA SER A 324 28.30 -21.16 -9.18
C SER A 324 29.72 -20.71 -8.82
N ALA A 325 30.61 -20.58 -9.80
CA ALA A 325 31.93 -19.99 -9.62
C ALA A 325 31.91 -18.44 -9.56
N ALA A 326 30.78 -17.80 -9.85
CA ALA A 326 30.65 -16.36 -9.77
C ALA A 326 30.72 -15.87 -8.33
N ARG A 327 31.34 -14.71 -8.14
CA ARG A 327 31.35 -13.93 -6.89
C ARG A 327 30.75 -12.56 -7.09
N THR A 328 30.80 -12.05 -8.31
CA THR A 328 30.13 -10.81 -8.69
C THR A 328 29.56 -10.89 -10.09
N LEU A 329 28.63 -9.98 -10.38
CA LEU A 329 28.23 -9.57 -11.72
C LEU A 329 28.54 -8.09 -11.84
N THR A 330 29.28 -7.72 -12.89
CA THR A 330 29.54 -6.33 -13.27
C THR A 330 28.81 -6.03 -14.57
N PHE A 331 28.09 -4.91 -14.62
CA PHE A 331 27.40 -4.46 -15.83
C PHE A 331 27.78 -3.02 -16.22
N SER A 332 27.57 -2.71 -17.49
CA SER A 332 27.64 -1.37 -18.08
C SER A 332 26.48 -1.17 -19.05
N SER A 333 25.90 0.03 -19.09
CA SER A 333 24.72 0.38 -19.88
C SER A 333 24.97 1.61 -20.75
N SER A 334 24.48 1.56 -21.99
CA SER A 334 24.59 2.66 -22.96
C SER A 334 23.86 3.94 -22.52
N ILE A 335 22.83 3.82 -21.70
CA ILE A 335 22.10 4.90 -21.03
C ILE A 335 21.82 4.52 -19.57
N PRO A 336 21.66 5.47 -18.63
CA PRO A 336 21.43 5.13 -17.22
C PRO A 336 20.17 4.27 -17.02
N VAL A 337 20.28 3.21 -16.22
CA VAL A 337 19.18 2.29 -15.85
C VAL A 337 19.12 2.13 -14.34
N SER A 338 17.92 1.95 -13.79
CA SER A 338 17.78 1.65 -12.35
C SER A 338 17.96 0.15 -12.12
N VAL A 339 18.55 -0.23 -10.99
CA VAL A 339 18.93 -1.62 -10.73
C VAL A 339 18.48 -2.07 -9.34
N MET A 340 17.97 -3.30 -9.27
CA MET A 340 17.75 -4.00 -8.02
C MET A 340 18.43 -5.37 -8.12
N ALA A 341 19.25 -5.69 -7.12
CA ALA A 341 19.83 -7.00 -6.95
C ALA A 341 19.27 -7.63 -5.68
N ALA A 342 19.06 -8.94 -5.68
CA ALA A 342 18.57 -9.66 -4.53
C ALA A 342 19.20 -11.05 -4.41
N ARG A 343 19.48 -11.45 -3.17
CA ARG A 343 19.72 -12.84 -2.80
C ARG A 343 18.36 -13.50 -2.56
N THR A 344 18.18 -14.71 -3.07
CA THR A 344 16.99 -15.53 -2.84
C THR A 344 17.37 -16.88 -2.26
N ARG A 345 16.54 -17.41 -1.37
CA ARG A 345 16.70 -18.76 -0.81
C ARG A 345 15.38 -19.40 -0.44
N LEU A 346 15.34 -20.72 -0.37
CA LEU A 346 14.29 -21.44 0.34
C LEU A 346 14.72 -21.67 1.79
N ASN A 347 13.83 -21.43 2.75
CA ASN A 347 14.08 -21.81 4.14
C ASN A 347 13.84 -23.32 4.36
N GLU A 348 14.03 -23.79 5.59
CA GLU A 348 13.87 -25.19 5.99
C GLU A 348 12.43 -25.71 5.83
N ARG A 349 11.45 -24.80 5.73
CA ARG A 349 10.04 -25.10 5.42
C ARG A 349 9.72 -25.03 3.92
N GLY A 350 10.70 -24.76 3.07
CA GLY A 350 10.51 -24.59 1.63
C GLY A 350 9.86 -23.26 1.24
N GLU A 351 9.87 -22.27 2.12
CA GLU A 351 9.31 -20.93 1.87
C GLU A 351 10.36 -20.03 1.21
N PHE A 352 9.93 -19.26 0.20
CA PHE A 352 10.81 -18.36 -0.54
C PHE A 352 11.14 -17.10 0.27
N MET A 353 12.43 -16.89 0.50
CA MET A 353 13.01 -15.70 1.11
C MET A 353 13.77 -14.89 0.07
N LEU A 354 13.75 -13.56 0.23
CA LEU A 354 14.45 -12.63 -0.62
C LEU A 354 15.05 -11.50 0.22
N THR A 355 16.27 -11.08 -0.11
CA THR A 355 16.97 -9.98 0.55
C THR A 355 17.63 -9.09 -0.49
N ALA A 356 17.35 -7.79 -0.45
CA ALA A 356 17.97 -6.83 -1.35
C ALA A 356 19.48 -6.74 -1.09
N LEU A 357 20.25 -6.62 -2.18
CA LEU A 357 21.70 -6.48 -2.14
C LEU A 357 22.08 -5.09 -2.67
N PRO A 358 23.15 -4.48 -2.12
CA PRO A 358 23.69 -3.26 -2.70
C PRO A 358 24.26 -3.54 -4.10
N VAL A 359 24.20 -2.51 -4.93
CA VAL A 359 24.92 -2.45 -6.21
C VAL A 359 26.01 -1.40 -6.05
N ALA A 360 27.26 -1.84 -5.97
CA ALA A 360 28.41 -0.96 -5.82
C ALA A 360 28.74 -0.27 -7.14
N GLY A 361 29.10 1.01 -7.11
CA GLY A 361 29.67 1.70 -8.27
C GLY A 361 31.12 1.29 -8.53
N ALA A 362 31.70 1.80 -9.63
CA ALA A 362 33.11 1.55 -9.99
C ALA A 362 34.13 2.20 -9.03
N THR A 363 33.68 3.13 -8.19
CA THR A 363 34.50 3.83 -7.20
C THR A 363 33.90 3.64 -5.81
N GLY A 364 34.69 3.11 -4.88
CA GLY A 364 34.31 3.01 -3.47
C GLY A 364 34.51 4.32 -2.70
N PRO A 365 33.89 4.46 -1.52
CA PRO A 365 34.16 5.59 -0.64
C PRO A 365 35.61 5.56 -0.14
N THR A 366 36.20 6.75 0.03
CA THR A 366 37.56 6.91 0.59
C THR A 366 37.60 6.88 2.12
N SER A 367 36.44 6.98 2.75
CA SER A 367 36.25 6.87 4.21
C SER A 367 35.84 5.45 4.61
N ALA A 368 36.12 5.08 5.86
CA ALA A 368 35.70 3.79 6.41
C ALA A 368 34.18 3.59 6.30
N LEU A 369 33.77 2.43 5.78
CA LEU A 369 32.38 2.00 5.74
C LEU A 369 31.99 1.33 7.06
N SER A 370 30.73 1.50 7.46
CA SER A 370 30.16 0.85 8.65
C SER A 370 28.99 -0.03 8.25
N VAL A 371 28.97 -1.27 8.75
CA VAL A 371 27.76 -2.10 8.81
C VAL A 371 27.13 -1.83 10.18
N PRO A 372 25.97 -1.18 10.25
CA PRO A 372 25.49 -0.54 11.47
C PRO A 372 25.06 -1.52 12.57
N LEU A 373 24.91 -2.82 12.24
CA LEU A 373 24.57 -3.86 13.20
C LEU A 373 25.26 -5.17 12.82
N VAL A 374 25.89 -5.80 13.80
CA VAL A 374 26.46 -7.15 13.72
C VAL A 374 26.06 -7.88 14.99
N GLY A 375 25.64 -9.13 14.86
CA GLY A 375 25.37 -10.04 15.98
C GLY A 375 26.13 -11.35 15.82
N ASP A 376 26.70 -11.83 16.93
CA ASP A 376 27.39 -13.12 17.03
C ASP A 376 27.09 -13.73 18.42
N GLY A 377 26.61 -14.98 18.44
CA GLY A 377 26.25 -15.73 19.65
C GLY A 377 24.75 -15.81 19.94
N ALA A 378 24.38 -16.63 20.93
CA ALA A 378 22.97 -16.87 21.34
C ALA A 378 22.02 -17.28 20.19
N GLY A 379 22.54 -17.98 19.18
CA GLY A 379 21.78 -18.39 17.99
C GLY A 379 21.69 -17.31 16.90
N VAL A 380 22.35 -16.16 17.07
CA VAL A 380 22.50 -15.11 16.05
C VAL A 380 23.85 -15.26 15.37
N THR A 381 23.84 -15.18 14.04
CA THR A 381 25.04 -15.11 13.20
C THR A 381 24.89 -13.98 12.20
N THR A 382 26.01 -13.44 11.73
CA THR A 382 26.05 -12.38 10.71
C THR A 382 26.95 -12.80 9.57
N ASP A 383 26.39 -12.96 8.37
CA ASP A 383 27.18 -13.05 7.14
C ASP A 383 27.64 -11.64 6.75
N LEU A 384 28.95 -11.39 6.72
CA LEU A 384 29.50 -10.16 6.17
C LEU A 384 30.02 -10.38 4.75
N LEU A 385 29.62 -9.49 3.86
CA LEU A 385 29.90 -9.62 2.44
C LEU A 385 30.53 -8.35 1.91
N LEU A 386 31.74 -8.48 1.37
CA LEU A 386 32.49 -7.39 0.78
C LEU A 386 32.64 -7.61 -0.72
N VAL A 387 32.34 -6.57 -1.49
CA VAL A 387 32.47 -6.54 -2.95
C VAL A 387 33.54 -5.53 -3.31
N ASN A 388 34.57 -5.96 -4.02
CA ASN A 388 35.53 -5.07 -4.65
C ASN A 388 34.95 -4.66 -6.01
N GLY A 389 34.54 -3.40 -6.15
CA GLY A 389 34.00 -2.87 -7.40
C GLY A 389 35.05 -2.39 -8.40
N THR A 390 36.34 -2.40 -8.02
CA THR A 390 37.43 -1.76 -8.75
C THR A 390 38.23 -2.73 -9.62
N ASP A 391 39.11 -2.17 -10.44
CA ASP A 391 39.98 -2.91 -11.37
C ASP A 391 41.32 -3.34 -10.72
N ALA A 392 41.50 -3.04 -9.44
CA ALA A 392 42.68 -3.39 -8.66
C ALA A 392 42.30 -4.33 -7.50
N THR A 393 43.28 -5.05 -6.96
CA THR A 393 43.06 -5.79 -5.71
C THR A 393 42.86 -4.81 -4.56
N GLU A 394 41.79 -4.99 -3.79
CA GLU A 394 41.51 -4.20 -2.61
C GLU A 394 41.95 -4.95 -1.35
N THR A 395 42.68 -4.27 -0.49
CA THR A 395 43.11 -4.80 0.81
C THR A 395 42.66 -3.90 1.94
N GLY A 396 42.33 -4.47 3.09
CA GLY A 396 41.91 -3.67 4.24
C GLY A 396 41.75 -4.50 5.51
N THR A 397 41.06 -3.92 6.48
CA THR A 397 40.77 -4.57 7.77
C THR A 397 39.30 -4.37 8.13
N LEU A 398 38.63 -5.47 8.48
CA LEU A 398 37.36 -5.46 9.18
C LEU A 398 37.63 -5.34 10.67
N GLN A 399 36.96 -4.40 11.33
CA GLN A 399 37.06 -4.20 12.77
C GLN A 399 35.68 -4.28 13.41
N PHE A 400 35.58 -5.02 14.51
CA PHE A 400 34.34 -5.19 15.25
C PHE A 400 34.38 -4.36 16.53
N VAL A 401 33.39 -3.48 16.68
CA VAL A 401 33.26 -2.54 17.79
C VAL A 401 31.84 -2.58 18.34
N SER A 402 31.73 -2.46 19.66
CA SER A 402 30.47 -2.35 20.40
C SER A 402 29.87 -0.94 20.28
N GLY A 403 28.63 -0.79 20.73
CA GLY A 403 27.95 0.52 20.80
C GLY A 403 28.65 1.54 21.72
N SER A 404 29.53 1.11 22.62
CA SER A 404 30.37 1.98 23.45
C SER A 404 31.77 2.23 22.86
N GLY A 405 32.03 1.78 21.63
CA GLY A 405 33.30 1.94 20.93
C GLY A 405 34.41 0.97 21.36
N GLN A 406 34.12 0.02 22.27
CA GLN A 406 35.09 -1.01 22.66
C GLN A 406 35.13 -2.12 21.62
N SER A 407 36.30 -2.69 21.36
CA SER A 407 36.43 -3.86 20.50
C SER A 407 35.61 -5.05 21.02
N ILE A 408 34.93 -5.73 20.11
CA ILE A 408 34.26 -7.01 20.40
C ILE A 408 34.98 -8.13 19.67
N THR A 409 35.12 -9.28 20.34
CA THR A 409 35.66 -10.49 19.72
C THR A 409 34.52 -11.24 19.06
N VAL A 410 34.70 -11.57 17.79
CA VAL A 410 33.78 -12.42 17.02
C VAL A 410 34.56 -13.60 16.45
N THR A 411 33.87 -14.67 16.10
CA THR A 411 34.50 -15.80 15.40
C THR A 411 34.14 -15.73 13.91
N ILE A 412 35.16 -15.62 13.06
CA ILE A 412 35.02 -15.60 11.60
C ILE A 412 35.98 -16.60 10.98
N ASP A 413 35.51 -17.43 10.06
CA ASP A 413 36.28 -18.48 9.38
C ASP A 413 37.02 -19.38 10.41
N GLY A 414 36.42 -19.60 11.58
CA GLY A 414 37.00 -20.39 12.68
C GLY A 414 38.10 -19.67 13.49
N GLN A 415 38.32 -18.38 13.26
CA GLN A 415 39.28 -17.55 14.00
C GLN A 415 38.55 -16.55 14.89
N SER A 416 38.85 -16.54 16.19
CA SER A 416 38.28 -15.57 17.13
C SER A 416 39.19 -14.35 17.26
N ASN A 417 38.73 -13.20 16.78
CA ASN A 417 39.47 -11.95 16.84
C ASN A 417 38.51 -10.75 16.82
N ASN A 418 39.02 -9.55 17.07
CA ASN A 418 38.28 -8.29 16.91
C ASN A 418 38.61 -7.55 15.59
N LYS A 419 39.61 -8.06 14.86
CA LYS A 419 40.11 -7.51 13.61
C LYS A 419 40.49 -8.62 12.63
N PHE A 420 40.13 -8.45 11.37
CA PHE A 420 40.41 -9.41 10.31
C PHE A 420 40.89 -8.66 9.07
N THR A 421 42.07 -9.02 8.56
CA THR A 421 42.58 -8.44 7.31
C THR A 421 41.94 -9.13 6.11
N TYR A 422 41.80 -8.40 5.01
CA TYR A 422 41.30 -8.95 3.76
C TYR A 422 42.13 -8.50 2.57
N SER A 423 42.06 -9.33 1.52
CA SER A 423 42.53 -9.06 0.17
C SER A 423 41.49 -9.63 -0.78
N ILE A 424 40.91 -8.79 -1.63
CA ILE A 424 39.84 -9.16 -2.57
C ILE A 424 40.31 -8.80 -3.98
N PRO A 425 40.46 -9.78 -4.89
CA PRO A 425 40.84 -9.51 -6.27
C PRO A 425 39.92 -8.50 -6.97
N ALA A 426 40.44 -7.90 -8.04
CA ALA A 426 39.69 -6.95 -8.86
C ALA A 426 38.31 -7.50 -9.24
N ARG A 427 37.28 -6.67 -9.07
CA ARG A 427 35.89 -6.99 -9.41
C ARG A 427 35.34 -8.25 -8.73
N SER A 428 35.95 -8.77 -7.67
CA SER A 428 35.51 -9.99 -6.98
C SER A 428 34.81 -9.67 -5.65
N ALA A 429 34.47 -10.69 -4.88
CA ALA A 429 33.85 -10.55 -3.57
C ALA A 429 34.34 -11.61 -2.60
N ARG A 430 34.26 -11.29 -1.30
CA ARG A 430 34.55 -12.22 -0.21
C ARG A 430 33.42 -12.21 0.81
N GLN A 431 33.02 -13.40 1.22
CA GLN A 431 32.11 -13.63 2.33
C GLN A 431 32.92 -14.03 3.56
N PHE A 432 32.54 -13.51 4.71
CA PHE A 432 33.09 -13.80 6.03
C PHE A 432 31.96 -14.39 6.87
N LYS A 433 32.17 -15.59 7.41
CA LYS A 433 31.15 -16.34 8.16
C LYS A 433 31.61 -16.74 9.54
#